data_AF-A0A8T3M877-F1
#
_entry.id   AF-A0A8T3M877-F1
#
_cell.length_a   1.000
_cell.length_b   1.000
_cell.length_c   1.000
_cell.angle_alpha   90.00
_cell.angle_beta   90.00
_cell.angle_gamma   90.00
#
_symmetry.space_group_name_H-M   'P 1'
#
loop_
_entity.id
_entity.type
_entity.pdbx_description
1 polymer ?
#
loop_
_entity_poly.entity_id
_entity_poly.type
_entity_poly.pdbx_seq_one_letter_code
_entity_poly.pdbx_strand_id
1 'polypeptide(L)' 'NHILDQYAILATVPTDHIAPTAQTIELENILRDDVARPSLDQGDVLANAPARDGEFIVVPAILGERD' A
#
# COMPACT_ATOMS: atom_id res chain seq x y z
N ASN A 1 -21.49 -1.44 17.06
CA ASN A 1 -20.01 -1.33 17.07
C ASN A 1 -19.76 0.16 17.18
N HIS A 2 -19.44 0.64 18.39
CA HIS A 2 -19.60 2.06 18.75
C HIS A 2 -18.86 3.04 17.83
N ILE A 3 -17.75 2.61 17.23
CA ILE A 3 -16.97 3.43 16.30
C ILE A 3 -17.79 3.76 15.05
N LEU A 4 -18.42 2.76 14.43
CA LEU A 4 -19.23 2.96 13.22
C LEU A 4 -20.46 3.83 13.49
N ASP A 5 -21.06 3.67 14.67
CA ASP A 5 -22.24 4.43 15.08
C ASP A 5 -21.93 5.94 15.17
N GLN A 6 -20.70 6.33 15.56
CA GLN A 6 -20.29 7.73 15.60
C GLN A 6 -20.06 8.36 14.23
N TYR A 7 -19.65 7.58 13.22
CA TYR A 7 -19.43 8.11 11.86
C TYR A 7 -20.73 8.45 11.12
N ALA A 8 -21.89 7.96 11.59
CA ALA A 8 -23.19 8.25 10.99
C ALA A 8 -23.51 9.75 10.93
N ILE A 9 -22.93 10.57 11.82
CA ILE A 9 -23.10 12.03 11.82
C ILE A 9 -22.58 12.69 10.53
N LEU A 10 -21.56 12.11 9.88
CA LEU A 10 -20.98 12.67 8.65
C LEU A 10 -21.98 12.62 7.48
N ALA A 11 -22.92 11.67 7.49
CA ALA A 11 -23.97 11.57 6.46
C ALA A 11 -25.00 12.71 6.52
N THR A 12 -25.02 13.51 7.59
CA THR A 12 -25.92 14.66 7.73
C THR A 12 -25.47 15.88 6.93
N VAL A 13 -24.22 15.88 6.44
CA VAL A 13 -23.64 16.98 5.67
C VAL A 13 -23.86 16.71 4.17
N PRO A 14 -24.54 17.60 3.42
CA PRO A 14 -24.69 17.44 1.97
C PRO A 14 -23.34 17.60 1.26
N THR A 15 -22.93 16.59 0.49
CA THR A 15 -21.68 16.61 -0.30
C THR A 15 -21.88 16.21 -1.76
N ASP A 16 -23.13 16.04 -2.20
CA ASP A 16 -23.54 15.66 -3.55
C ASP A 16 -23.08 16.65 -4.63
N HIS A 17 -22.90 17.91 -4.25
CA HIS A 17 -22.51 19.01 -5.13
C HIS A 17 -21.00 19.26 -5.21
N ILE A 18 -20.19 18.51 -4.46
CA ILE A 18 -18.72 18.63 -4.47
C ILE A 18 -18.07 17.29 -4.80
N ALA A 19 -16.96 17.33 -5.53
CA ALA A 19 -16.15 16.15 -5.76
C ALA A 19 -15.40 15.77 -4.47
N PRO A 20 -15.16 14.47 -4.20
CA PRO A 20 -14.28 14.04 -3.12
C PRO A 20 -12.88 14.66 -3.27
N THR A 21 -12.32 15.15 -2.17
CA THR A 21 -10.95 15.67 -2.15
C THR A 21 -9.97 14.52 -1.90
N ALA A 22 -9.29 14.04 -2.94
CA ALA A 22 -8.30 12.98 -2.81
C ALA A 22 -6.94 13.48 -2.27
N GLN A 23 -6.55 14.70 -2.64
CA GLN A 23 -5.28 15.34 -2.28
C GLN A 23 -5.53 16.83 -2.02
N THR A 24 -4.72 17.43 -1.14
CA THR A 24 -4.86 18.84 -0.73
C THR A 24 -4.14 19.82 -1.65
N ILE A 25 -3.34 19.32 -2.59
CA ILE A 25 -2.61 20.10 -3.59
C ILE A 25 -2.98 19.63 -4.99
N GLU A 26 -2.83 20.51 -5.97
CA GLU A 26 -3.04 20.15 -7.37
C GLU A 26 -2.02 19.09 -7.79
N LEU A 27 -2.52 18.01 -8.40
CA LEU A 27 -1.69 16.91 -8.84
C LEU A 27 -1.39 17.04 -10.33
N GLU A 28 -0.12 16.98 -10.66
CA GLU A 28 0.36 16.83 -12.02
C GLU A 28 1.01 15.46 -12.19
N ASN A 29 1.03 14.92 -13.41
CA ASN A 29 1.69 13.65 -13.68
C ASN A 29 3.21 13.83 -13.61
N ILE A 30 3.80 13.57 -12.45
CA ILE A 30 5.25 13.57 -12.26
C ILE A 30 5.80 12.19 -12.67
N LEU A 31 6.34 12.12 -13.88
CA LEU A 31 6.97 10.91 -14.40
C LEU A 31 8.45 10.87 -14.00
N ARG A 32 8.95 9.65 -13.80
CA ARG A 32 10.38 9.37 -13.65
C ARG A 32 10.94 8.88 -14.98
N ASP A 33 12.12 9.34 -15.35
CA ASP A 33 12.84 8.83 -16.52
C ASP A 33 13.05 7.31 -16.44
N ASP A 34 12.96 6.66 -17.59
CA ASP A 34 13.20 5.22 -17.73
C ASP A 34 14.70 4.92 -17.80
N VAL A 35 15.39 5.18 -16.70
CA VAL A 35 16.83 4.95 -16.54
C VAL A 35 17.04 3.97 -15.40
N ALA A 36 17.81 2.91 -15.68
CA ALA A 36 18.23 1.94 -14.68
C ALA A 36 19.16 2.59 -13.65
N ARG A 37 19.01 2.22 -12.38
CA ARG A 37 19.85 2.67 -11.26
C ARG A 37 20.34 1.45 -10.49
N PRO A 38 21.49 1.53 -9.79
CA PRO A 38 21.94 0.45 -8.93
C PRO A 38 20.85 0.04 -7.93
N SER A 39 20.59 -1.26 -7.84
CA SER A 39 19.74 -1.85 -6.80
C SER A 39 20.48 -1.81 -5.44
N LEU A 40 19.72 -2.00 -4.36
CA LEU A 40 20.30 -2.22 -3.03
C LEU A 40 21.14 -3.51 -3.02
N ASP A 41 22.09 -3.59 -2.10
CA ASP A 41 22.81 -4.82 -1.84
C ASP A 41 21.85 -5.90 -1.35
N GLN A 42 22.06 -7.13 -1.79
CA GLN A 42 21.18 -8.24 -1.45
C GLN A 42 21.13 -8.49 0.08
N GLY A 43 22.25 -8.31 0.77
CA GLY A 43 22.32 -8.43 2.23
C GLY A 43 21.41 -7.43 2.93
N ASP A 44 21.39 -6.17 2.46
CA ASP A 44 20.53 -5.11 2.98
C ASP A 44 19.04 -5.40 2.74
N VAL A 45 18.70 -5.91 1.55
CA VAL A 45 17.33 -6.29 1.20
C VAL A 45 16.82 -7.42 2.10
N LEU A 46 17.65 -8.43 2.36
CA LEU A 46 17.27 -9.61 3.13
C LEU A 46 17.41 -9.44 4.65
N ALA A 47 17.94 -8.31 5.12
CA ALA A 47 18.29 -8.10 6.53
C ALA A 47 17.10 -8.27 7.50
N ASN A 48 15.89 -7.95 7.04
CA ASN A 48 14.66 -8.04 7.83
C ASN A 48 13.73 -9.20 7.44
N ALA A 49 14.19 -10.11 6.57
CA ALA A 49 13.38 -11.26 6.18
C ALA A 49 13.16 -12.19 7.39
N PRO A 50 11.91 -12.52 7.78
CA PRO A 50 11.64 -13.39 8.93
C PRO A 50 12.29 -14.78 8.80
N ALA A 51 12.39 -15.28 7.56
CA ALA A 51 13.13 -16.47 7.18
C ALA A 51 13.71 -16.28 5.78
N ARG A 52 14.93 -16.79 5.57
CA ARG A 52 15.62 -16.76 4.27
C ARG A 52 16.29 -18.09 3.97
N ASP A 53 16.38 -18.43 2.70
CA ASP A 53 17.19 -19.54 2.19
C ASP A 53 18.08 -19.00 1.07
N GLY A 54 19.38 -18.88 1.36
CA GLY A 54 20.32 -18.18 0.49
C GLY A 54 19.82 -16.77 0.13
N GLU A 55 19.55 -16.59 -1.15
CA GLU A 55 19.12 -15.33 -1.77
C GLU A 55 17.59 -15.11 -1.74
N PHE A 56 16.84 -16.05 -1.16
CA PHE A 56 15.37 -16.06 -1.22
C PHE A 56 14.73 -15.75 0.14
N ILE A 57 13.59 -15.06 0.10
CA ILE A 57 12.68 -14.93 1.26
C ILE A 57 11.79 -16.18 1.31
N VAL A 58 11.69 -16.81 2.47
CA VAL A 58 10.88 -18.02 2.64
C VAL A 58 9.45 -17.64 3.04
N VAL A 59 8.47 -18.18 2.31
CA VAL A 59 7.03 -18.03 2.58
C VAL A 59 6.35 -19.39 2.51
N PRO A 60 5.18 -19.58 3.16
CA PRO A 60 4.35 -20.75 2.93
C PRO A 60 4.01 -20.86 1.44
N ALA A 61 4.15 -22.08 0.88
CA ALA A 61 3.79 -22.33 -0.51
C ALA A 61 2.31 -22.01 -0.73
N ILE A 62 2.02 -21.22 -1.77
CA ILE A 62 0.65 -20.97 -2.23
C ILE A 62 0.20 -22.20 -3.01
N LEU A 63 -0.27 -23.18 -2.27
CA LEU A 63 -1.07 -24.28 -2.80
C LEU A 63 -2.51 -23.77 -2.79
N GLY A 64 -3.30 -24.02 -3.85
CA GLY A 64 -4.72 -23.65 -3.90
C GLY A 64 -5.51 -24.16 -2.68
N GLU A 65 -6.79 -23.79 -2.58
CA GLU A 65 -7.61 -24.00 -1.37
C GLU A 65 -7.27 -25.28 -0.59
N ARG A 66 -6.69 -25.05 0.59
CA ARG A 66 -6.75 -25.99 1.70
C ARG A 66 -8.08 -25.75 2.37
N ASP A 67 -8.96 -26.76 2.37
CA ASP A 67 -10.11 -26.83 3.27
C ASP A 67 -9.68 -26.68 4.74
#